data_AF-A0A3D3UWE1-F1
#
_entry.id   AF-A0A3D3UWE1-F1
#
_cell.length_a   1.000
_cell.length_b   1.000
_cell.length_c   1.000
_cell.angle_alpha   90.00
_cell.angle_beta   90.00
_cell.angle_gamma   90.00
#
_symmetry.space_group_name_H-M   'P 1'
#
loop_
_entity.id
_entity.type
_entity.pdbx_description
1 polymer ?
#
loop_
_entity_poly.entity_id
_entity_poly.type
_entity_poly.pdbx_seq_one_letter_code
_entity_poly.pdbx_strand_id
1 'polypeptide(L)'
;MKRLLVIANRLPFSTTKRMGQFHFRASPGGLAVGLSSLPESIERFWIGWPGIADEKLATEDKELIREKLASENCMPVFLSKKQIERYYLGFCNKTIWPLFHYFPTRTTWENRFWQAYKQVNLAFCKEVIKIVRPGDNIWVHDYQL
;
A
#
# COMPACT_ATOMS: atom_id res chain seq x y z
N MET A 1 9.51 -6.46 -22.68
CA MET A 1 8.57 -5.38 -22.30
C MET A 1 9.18 -4.63 -21.13
N LYS A 2 8.96 -3.31 -21.01
CA LYS A 2 9.44 -2.55 -19.84
C LYS A 2 8.54 -2.86 -18.65
N ARG A 3 9.12 -3.20 -17.50
CA ARG A 3 8.40 -3.45 -16.25
C ARG A 3 8.42 -2.19 -15.38
N LEU A 4 7.26 -1.86 -14.83
CA LEU A 4 7.06 -0.73 -13.92
C LEU A 4 6.43 -1.24 -12.62
N LEU A 5 7.13 -1.07 -11.51
CA LEU A 5 6.65 -1.37 -10.17
C LEU A 5 6.14 -0.07 -9.55
N VAL A 6 4.82 0.04 -9.46
CA VAL A 6 4.11 1.14 -8.80
C VAL A 6 3.99 0.78 -7.32
N ILE A 7 4.53 1.64 -6.45
CA ILE A 7 4.47 1.45 -5.00
C ILE A 7 3.66 2.60 -4.42
N ALA A 8 2.51 2.27 -3.84
CA ALA A 8 1.61 3.25 -3.25
C ALA A 8 1.00 2.70 -1.96
N ASN A 9 0.60 3.59 -1.06
CA ASN A 9 0.05 3.19 0.24
C ASN A 9 -1.08 2.15 0.14
N ARG A 10 -1.94 2.24 -0.88
CA ARG A 10 -3.04 1.30 -1.12
C ARG A 10 -2.92 0.63 -2.48
N LEU A 11 -3.41 -0.60 -2.56
CA LEU A 11 -3.70 -1.25 -3.85
C LEU A 11 -4.86 -0.51 -4.57
N PRO A 12 -4.98 -0.68 -5.91
CA PRO A 12 -6.12 -0.18 -6.68
C PRO A 12 -7.43 -0.90 -6.31
N PHE A 13 -7.37 -1.92 -5.44
CA PHE A 13 -8.50 -2.61 -4.86
C PHE A 13 -8.40 -2.68 -3.33
N SER A 14 -9.54 -2.83 -2.69
CA SER A 14 -9.69 -3.06 -1.25
C SER A 14 -10.37 -4.40 -1.03
N THR A 15 -9.82 -5.18 -0.10
CA THR A 15 -10.32 -6.49 0.28
C THR A 15 -11.19 -6.36 1.52
N THR A 16 -12.35 -7.00 1.50
CA THR A 16 -13.22 -7.16 2.67
C THR A 16 -13.59 -8.62 2.85
N LYS A 17 -13.68 -9.08 4.11
CA LYS A 17 -14.15 -10.43 4.45
C LYS A 17 -15.61 -10.32 4.92
N ARG A 18 -16.54 -10.99 4.23
CA ARG A 18 -17.97 -11.05 4.58
C ARG A 18 -18.43 -12.49 4.53
N MET A 19 -19.05 -12.98 5.61
CA MET A 19 -19.57 -14.36 5.70
C MET A 19 -18.54 -15.43 5.28
N GLY A 20 -17.27 -15.24 5.67
CA GLY A 20 -16.18 -16.16 5.32
C GLY A 20 -15.57 -15.98 3.92
N GLN A 21 -16.16 -15.14 3.05
CA GLN A 21 -15.69 -14.93 1.69
C GLN A 21 -15.01 -13.57 1.48
N PHE A 22 -13.93 -13.57 0.69
CA PHE A 22 -13.21 -12.36 0.29
C PHE A 22 -13.86 -11.69 -0.91
N HIS A 23 -14.14 -10.40 -0.75
CA HIS A 23 -14.67 -9.51 -1.77
C HIS A 23 -13.66 -8.41 -2.04
N PHE A 24 -13.33 -8.22 -3.32
CA PHE A 24 -12.41 -7.18 -3.79
C PHE A 24 -13.23 -6.09 -4.45
N ARG A 25 -13.00 -4.84 -4.08
CA ARG A 25 -13.68 -3.66 -4.64
C ARG A 25 -12.64 -2.64 -5.04
N ALA A 26 -12.82 -1.96 -6.16
CA ALA A 26 -11.94 -0.86 -6.55
C ALA A 26 -11.77 0.14 -5.39
N SER A 27 -10.52 0.48 -5.08
CA SER A 27 -10.19 1.49 -4.09
C SER A 27 -10.58 2.86 -4.65
N PRO A 28 -11.31 3.70 -3.89
CA PRO A 28 -11.52 5.08 -4.29
C PRO A 28 -10.16 5.80 -4.30
N GLY A 29 -9.77 6.38 -5.44
CA GLY A 29 -8.52 7.13 -5.53
C GLY A 29 -8.15 7.57 -6.95
N GLY A 30 -7.67 8.80 -7.08
CA GLY A 30 -7.23 9.37 -8.37
C GLY A 30 -5.96 8.73 -8.93
N LEU A 31 -5.14 8.08 -8.11
CA LEU A 31 -3.89 7.46 -8.56
C LEU A 31 -4.12 6.30 -9.53
N ALA A 32 -5.03 5.37 -9.20
CA ALA A 32 -5.34 4.23 -10.08
C ALA A 32 -5.93 4.71 -11.42
N VAL A 33 -6.77 5.74 -11.39
CA VAL A 33 -7.31 6.39 -12.60
C VAL A 33 -6.22 7.11 -13.38
N GLY A 34 -5.30 7.82 -12.70
CA GLY A 34 -4.20 8.50 -13.36
C GLY A 34 -3.20 7.55 -14.01
N LEU A 35 -3.03 6.35 -13.45
CA LEU A 35 -2.12 5.34 -14.00
C LEU A 35 -2.77 4.42 -15.04
N SER A 36 -4.10 4.43 -15.18
CA SER A 36 -4.79 3.64 -16.22
C SER A 36 -4.51 4.15 -17.63
N SER A 37 -4.05 5.41 -17.78
CA SER A 37 -3.68 5.99 -19.07
C SER A 37 -2.29 5.56 -19.56
N LEU A 38 -1.54 4.78 -18.79
CA LEU A 38 -0.24 4.29 -19.21
C LEU A 38 -0.38 3.26 -20.36
N PRO A 39 0.54 3.26 -21.34
CA PRO A 39 0.50 2.30 -22.45
C PRO A 39 0.45 0.84 -21.98
N GLU A 40 -0.34 0.01 -22.65
CA GLU A 40 -0.43 -1.43 -22.38
C GLU A 40 0.90 -2.18 -22.62
N SER A 41 1.81 -1.59 -23.40
CA SER A 41 3.15 -2.13 -23.63
C SER A 41 4.06 -2.12 -22.39
N ILE A 42 3.64 -1.43 -21.32
CA ILE A 42 4.30 -1.44 -20.01
C ILE A 42 3.63 -2.50 -19.13
N GLU A 43 4.40 -3.49 -18.72
CA GLU A 43 3.96 -4.49 -17.75
C GLU A 43 4.00 -3.85 -16.36
N ARG A 44 2.84 -3.71 -15.73
CA ARG A 44 2.68 -2.97 -14.46
C ARG A 44 2.46 -3.93 -13.30
N PHE A 45 3.21 -3.68 -12.23
CA PHE A 45 3.10 -4.34 -10.94
C PHE A 45 2.71 -3.30 -9.89
N TRP A 46 1.75 -3.61 -9.02
CA TRP A 46 1.31 -2.68 -7.98
C TRP A 46 1.52 -3.25 -6.58
N ILE A 47 2.33 -2.57 -5.77
CA ILE A 47 2.63 -2.94 -4.38
C ILE A 47 1.89 -1.99 -3.45
N GLY A 48 1.08 -2.52 -2.53
CA GLY A 48 0.25 -1.69 -1.65
C GLY A 48 -0.51 -2.44 -0.56
N TRP A 49 -1.06 -1.71 0.41
CA TRP A 49 -1.92 -2.30 1.43
C TRP A 49 -3.30 -2.67 0.83
N PRO A 50 -3.81 -3.90 1.04
CA PRO A 50 -5.08 -4.36 0.48
C PRO A 50 -6.33 -3.82 1.21
N GLY A 51 -6.19 -2.91 2.17
CA GLY A 51 -7.35 -2.31 2.86
C GLY A 51 -7.95 -3.14 4.01
N ILE A 52 -7.37 -4.31 4.31
CA ILE A 52 -7.76 -5.17 5.44
C ILE A 52 -6.59 -5.31 6.43
N ALA A 53 -6.89 -5.27 7.72
CA ALA A 53 -5.89 -5.41 8.78
C ALA A 53 -5.48 -6.88 8.97
N ASP A 54 -4.20 -7.09 9.27
CA ASP A 54 -3.57 -8.41 9.36
C ASP A 54 -4.25 -9.34 10.38
N GLU A 55 -4.70 -8.78 11.51
CA GLU A 55 -5.34 -9.54 12.59
C GLU A 55 -6.69 -10.17 12.18
N LYS A 56 -7.26 -9.76 11.03
CA LYS A 56 -8.48 -10.35 10.48
C LYS A 56 -8.20 -11.53 9.53
N LEU A 57 -6.93 -11.90 9.35
CA LEU A 57 -6.49 -12.86 8.34
C LEU A 57 -5.70 -14.00 8.98
N ALA A 58 -6.15 -15.23 8.76
CA ALA A 58 -5.33 -16.42 8.96
C ALA A 58 -4.22 -16.51 7.90
N THR A 59 -3.28 -17.43 8.04
CA THR A 59 -2.22 -17.63 7.04
C THR A 59 -2.82 -18.01 5.68
N GLU A 60 -3.80 -18.90 5.67
CA GLU A 60 -4.51 -19.36 4.48
C GLU A 60 -5.27 -18.22 3.80
N ASP A 61 -5.82 -17.29 4.59
CA ASP A 61 -6.48 -16.10 4.07
C ASP A 61 -5.50 -15.20 3.30
N LYS A 62 -4.28 -15.02 3.82
CA LYS A 62 -3.25 -14.20 3.17
C LYS A 62 -2.78 -14.81 1.86
N GLU A 63 -2.60 -16.13 1.83
CA GLU A 63 -2.24 -16.84 0.59
C GLU A 63 -3.34 -16.73 -0.45
N LEU A 64 -4.61 -16.93 -0.06
CA LEU A 64 -5.74 -16.76 -0.97
C LEU A 64 -5.85 -15.32 -1.51
N ILE A 65 -5.57 -14.31 -0.68
CA ILE A 65 -5.52 -12.91 -1.14
C ILE A 65 -4.37 -12.70 -2.13
N ARG A 66 -3.17 -13.23 -1.85
CA ARG A 66 -2.02 -13.14 -2.76
C ARG A 66 -2.32 -13.78 -4.10
N GLU A 67 -2.87 -14.99 -4.10
CA GLU A 67 -3.23 -15.72 -5.31
C GLU A 67 -4.23 -14.93 -6.17
N LYS A 68 -5.31 -14.43 -5.54
CA LYS A 68 -6.32 -13.63 -6.26
C LYS A 68 -5.78 -12.30 -6.79
N LEU A 69 -4.83 -11.68 -6.11
CA LEU A 69 -4.23 -10.42 -6.55
C LEU A 69 -3.12 -10.62 -7.59
N ALA A 70 -2.53 -11.81 -7.66
CA ALA A 70 -1.48 -12.12 -8.62
C ALA A 70 -1.99 -12.06 -10.07
N SER A 71 -3.26 -12.40 -10.34
CA SER A 71 -3.86 -12.25 -11.67
C SER A 71 -3.96 -10.79 -12.14
N GLU A 72 -3.93 -9.84 -11.20
CA GLU A 72 -3.99 -8.40 -11.44
C GLU A 72 -2.61 -7.73 -11.25
N ASN A 73 -1.53 -8.52 -11.20
CA ASN A 73 -0.16 -8.05 -10.90
C ASN A 73 -0.08 -7.17 -9.64
N CYS A 74 -0.89 -7.50 -8.62
CA CYS A 74 -0.94 -6.77 -7.35
C CYS A 74 -0.28 -7.57 -6.22
N MET A 75 0.61 -6.92 -5.46
CA MET A 75 1.33 -7.52 -4.34
C MET A 75 0.89 -6.85 -3.03
N PRO A 76 0.19 -7.57 -2.15
CA PRO A 76 -0.32 -6.99 -0.91
C PRO A 76 0.80 -6.83 0.14
N VAL A 77 0.87 -5.64 0.74
CA VAL A 77 1.60 -5.39 1.98
C VAL A 77 0.61 -5.49 3.15
N PHE A 78 0.69 -6.57 3.91
CA PHE A 78 -0.19 -6.76 5.06
C PHE A 78 0.26 -5.92 6.25
N LEU A 79 -0.66 -5.14 6.80
CA LEU A 79 -0.41 -4.23 7.91
C LEU A 79 -1.32 -4.58 9.08
N SER A 80 -0.75 -4.61 10.29
CA SER A 80 -1.53 -4.77 11.52
C SER A 80 -2.36 -3.53 11.81
N LYS A 81 -3.43 -3.67 12.60
CA LYS A 81 -4.26 -2.55 13.06
C LYS A 81 -3.40 -1.49 13.77
N LYS A 82 -2.46 -1.94 14.61
CA LYS A 82 -1.52 -1.06 15.31
C LYS A 82 -0.61 -0.29 14.35
N GLN A 83 -0.16 -0.93 13.26
CA GLN A 83 0.59 -0.24 12.21
C GLN A 83 -0.30 0.79 11.52
N ILE A 84 -1.50 0.41 11.06
CA ILE A 84 -2.44 1.33 10.41
C ILE A 84 -2.72 2.57 11.28
N GLU A 85 -2.94 2.37 12.58
CA GLU A 85 -3.19 3.46 13.54
C GLU A 85 -2.00 4.40 13.71
N ARG A 86 -0.77 3.87 13.78
CA ARG A 86 0.43 4.68 14.09
C ARG A 86 1.12 5.24 12.86
N TYR A 87 1.12 4.50 11.76
CA TYR A 87 1.71 4.90 10.49
C TYR A 87 0.73 5.78 9.71
N TYR A 88 -0.41 5.22 9.29
CA TYR A 88 -1.31 5.93 8.37
C TYR A 88 -2.12 7.02 9.09
N LEU A 89 -2.84 6.65 10.15
CA LEU A 89 -3.63 7.60 10.93
C LEU A 89 -2.78 8.49 11.85
N GLY A 90 -1.57 8.04 12.18
CA GLY A 90 -0.61 8.75 13.01
C GLY A 90 0.33 9.61 12.16
N PHE A 91 1.47 9.05 11.75
CA PHE A 91 2.51 9.83 11.09
C PHE A 91 2.06 10.49 9.78
N CYS A 92 1.46 9.73 8.86
CA CYS A 92 1.08 10.26 7.55
C CYS A 92 0.04 11.38 7.68
N ASN A 93 -1.04 11.14 8.44
CA ASN A 93 -2.19 12.06 8.47
C ASN A 93 -2.15 13.11 9.59
N LYS A 94 -1.39 12.89 10.68
CA LYS A 94 -1.24 13.88 11.76
C LYS A 94 0.10 14.58 11.76
N THR A 95 1.11 14.08 11.04
CA THR A 95 2.42 14.74 10.95
C THR A 95 2.66 15.27 9.54
N ILE A 96 2.80 14.40 8.54
CA ILE A 96 3.26 14.83 7.20
C ILE A 96 2.19 15.66 6.49
N TRP A 97 0.95 15.16 6.41
CA TRP A 97 -0.15 15.84 5.74
C TRP A 97 -0.36 17.29 6.22
N PRO A 98 -0.56 17.58 7.52
CA PRO A 98 -0.73 18.96 7.97
C PRO A 98 0.50 19.83 7.72
N LEU A 99 1.71 19.30 7.82
CA LEU A 99 2.94 20.05 7.50
C LEU A 99 3.00 20.44 6.02
N PHE A 100 2.74 19.50 5.11
CA PHE A 100 2.76 19.75 3.66
C PHE A 100 1.64 20.70 3.21
N HIS A 101 0.61 20.87 4.04
CA HIS A 101 -0.52 21.77 3.77
C HIS A 101 -0.50 23.02 4.65
N TYR A 102 0.66 23.42 5.17
CA TYR A 102 0.83 24.68 5.91
C TYR A 102 -0.04 24.80 7.18
N PHE A 103 -0.33 23.68 7.84
CA PHE A 103 -1.06 23.61 9.12
C PHE A 103 -0.14 23.17 10.28
N PRO A 104 0.94 23.91 10.62
CA PRO A 104 1.89 23.49 11.65
C PRO A 104 1.24 23.35 13.03
N THR A 105 0.24 24.18 13.36
CA THR A 105 -0.50 24.10 14.63
C THR A 105 -1.38 22.87 14.77
N ARG A 106 -1.68 22.17 13.66
CA ARG A 106 -2.43 20.90 13.64
C ARG A 106 -1.51 19.67 13.57
N THR A 107 -0.20 19.89 13.56
CA THR A 107 0.80 18.82 13.46
C THR A 107 1.01 18.16 14.82
N THR A 108 0.81 16.85 14.87
CA THR A 108 1.18 16.03 16.02
C THR A 108 2.45 15.28 15.68
N TRP A 109 3.48 15.39 16.51
CA TRP A 109 4.68 14.56 16.43
C TRP A 109 4.75 13.63 17.62
N GLU A 110 5.00 12.35 17.34
CA GLU A 110 5.33 11.37 18.38
C GLU A 110 6.35 10.38 17.83
N ASN A 111 7.40 10.06 18.61
CA ASN A 111 8.41 9.09 18.20
C ASN A 111 7.80 7.73 17.81
N ARG A 112 6.73 7.28 18.49
CA ARG A 112 6.03 6.02 18.16
C ARG A 112 5.40 6.02 16.76
N PHE A 113 4.98 7.17 16.25
CA PHE A 113 4.46 7.31 14.89
C PHE A 113 5.60 7.22 13.87
N TRP A 114 6.72 7.90 14.14
CA TRP A 114 7.91 7.81 13.29
C TRP A 114 8.48 6.39 13.20
N GLN A 115 8.58 5.68 14.33
CA GLN A 115 9.03 4.28 14.30
C GLN A 115 8.08 3.39 13.49
N ALA A 116 6.76 3.58 13.62
CA ALA A 116 5.79 2.83 12.81
C ALA A 116 5.93 3.16 11.32
N TYR A 117 6.15 4.43 10.97
CA TYR A 117 6.36 4.85 9.57
C TYR A 117 7.57 4.16 8.94
N LYS A 118 8.72 4.13 9.63
CA LYS A 118 9.90 3.38 9.17
C LYS A 118 9.65 1.88 9.07
N GLN A 119 8.96 1.28 10.04
CA GLN A 119 8.66 -0.16 10.04
C GLN A 119 7.76 -0.55 8.87
N VAL A 120 6.73 0.27 8.57
CA VAL A 120 5.84 0.03 7.44
C VAL A 120 6.59 0.22 6.12
N ASN A 121 7.36 1.30 5.96
CA ASN A 121 8.19 1.51 4.77
C ASN A 121 9.18 0.37 4.51
N LEU A 122 9.77 -0.19 5.57
CA LEU A 122 10.59 -1.40 5.46
C LEU A 122 9.79 -2.62 5.01
N ALA A 123 8.52 -2.77 5.45
CA ALA A 123 7.65 -3.85 4.98
C ALA A 123 7.33 -3.71 3.48
N PHE A 124 7.06 -2.49 3.00
CA PHE A 124 6.91 -2.20 1.57
C PHE A 124 8.17 -2.58 0.80
N CYS A 125 9.35 -2.14 1.25
CA CYS A 125 10.64 -2.47 0.65
C CYS A 125 10.85 -3.99 0.55
N LYS A 126 10.51 -4.74 1.62
CA LYS A 126 10.59 -6.21 1.63
C LYS A 126 9.70 -6.87 0.58
N GLU A 127 8.50 -6.37 0.32
CA GLU A 127 7.64 -6.91 -0.73
C GLU A 127 8.16 -6.56 -2.14
N VAL A 128 8.70 -5.35 -2.32
CA VAL A 128 9.30 -4.92 -3.60
C VAL A 128 10.50 -5.79 -3.97
N ILE A 129 11.39 -6.06 -3.02
CA ILE A 129 12.63 -6.84 -3.26
C ILE A 129 12.33 -8.27 -3.74
N LYS A 130 11.17 -8.84 -3.40
CA LYS A 130 10.79 -10.20 -3.84
C LYS A 130 10.57 -10.32 -5.34
N ILE A 131 10.26 -9.22 -6.03
CA ILE A 131 9.82 -9.25 -7.44
C ILE A 131 10.64 -8.36 -8.37
N VAL A 132 11.44 -7.43 -7.81
CA VAL A 132 12.29 -6.54 -8.58
C VAL A 132 13.39 -7.32 -9.28
N ARG A 133 13.68 -6.93 -10.52
CA ARG A 133 14.75 -7.51 -11.35
C ARG A 133 15.59 -6.39 -11.97
N PRO A 134 16.84 -6.66 -12.40
CA PRO A 134 17.64 -5.69 -13.13
C PRO A 134 16.87 -5.13 -14.35
N GLY A 135 16.84 -3.81 -14.48
CA GLY A 135 16.13 -3.11 -15.56
C GLY A 135 14.67 -2.73 -15.26
N ASP A 136 14.11 -3.13 -14.12
CA ASP A 136 12.79 -2.68 -13.68
C ASP A 136 12.82 -1.18 -13.31
N ASN A 137 11.75 -0.45 -13.63
CA ASN A 137 11.53 0.90 -13.12
C ASN A 137 10.68 0.83 -11.86
N ILE A 138 11.10 1.52 -10.80
CA ILE A 138 10.34 1.62 -9.55
C ILE A 138 9.80 3.04 -9.42
N TRP A 139 8.49 3.17 -9.27
CA TRP A 139 7.81 4.45 -9.07
C TRP A 139 7.07 4.44 -7.74
N VAL A 140 7.64 5.14 -6.75
CA VAL A 140 7.04 5.33 -5.42
C VAL A 140 6.14 6.55 -5.44
N HIS A 141 4.95 6.42 -4.84
CA HIS A 141 3.94 7.46 -4.83
C HIS A 141 3.60 7.95 -3.42
N ASP A 142 3.55 9.27 -3.32
CA ASP A 142 2.89 10.04 -2.26
C ASP A 142 3.56 9.98 -0.88
N TYR A 143 3.14 10.86 0.03
CA TYR A 143 3.83 11.13 1.31
C TYR A 143 3.85 9.97 2.32
N GLN A 144 3.13 8.88 2.04
CA GLN A 144 3.12 7.74 2.96
C GLN A 144 4.36 6.84 2.78
N LEU A 145 5.11 7.00 1.69
CA LEU A 145 6.34 6.26 1.40
C LEU A 145 7.51 7.22 1.14
#